data_AF-A0AA49Q5I4-F1
#
_entry.id   AF-A0AA49Q5I4-F1
#
_cell.length_a   1.000
_cell.length_b   1.000
_cell.length_c   1.000
_cell.angle_alpha   90.00
_cell.angle_beta   90.00
_cell.angle_gamma   90.00
#
_symmetry.space_group_name_H-M   'P 1'
#
loop_
_entity.id
_entity.type
_entity.pdbx_description
1 polymer ?
#
loop_
_entity_poly.entity_id
_entity_poly.type
_entity_poly.pdbx_seq_one_letter_code
_entity_poly.pdbx_strand_id
1 'polypeptide(L)'
;MTTADVLPLIRRGMLAVLVFGCVGLIGELVLLEHYSELTQLPPLVLCALAIVAVVAHWIGGGAKTVRALQVVGLLMVLAGGMGVFFHGEENLEHAQRDAEEYNEPTSGSAFWMSVIKGDAPTLAPGTMIQFGLLALLYAYRHPALKRPEE
;
A
#
# COMPACT_ATOMS: atom_id res chain seq x y z
N MET A 1 3.02 -5.15 32.76
CA MET A 1 3.39 -4.48 31.51
C MET A 1 3.07 -3.00 31.69
N THR A 2 4.09 -2.15 31.73
CA THR A 2 3.89 -0.70 31.89
C THR A 2 3.65 -0.06 30.51
N THR A 3 3.17 1.19 30.46
CA THR A 3 3.07 1.96 29.20
C THR A 3 4.41 2.05 28.47
N ALA A 4 5.53 2.02 29.19
CA ALA A 4 6.88 2.01 28.63
C ALA A 4 7.19 0.74 27.82
N ASP A 5 6.58 -0.39 28.19
CA ASP A 5 6.75 -1.68 27.50
C ASP A 5 5.80 -1.84 26.30
N VAL A 6 4.63 -1.18 26.34
CA VAL A 6 3.58 -1.28 25.32
C VAL A 6 4.01 -0.63 24.01
N LEU A 7 4.64 0.54 24.06
CA LEU A 7 4.99 1.28 22.84
C LEU A 7 6.02 0.56 21.95
N PRO A 8 7.14 0.00 22.47
CA PRO A 8 8.04 -0.84 21.69
C PRO A 8 7.36 -2.09 21.12
N LEU A 9 6.44 -2.71 21.87
CA LEU A 9 5.68 -3.87 21.42
C LEU A 9 4.78 -3.51 20.23
N ILE A 10 4.01 -2.43 20.33
CA ILE A 10 3.17 -1.93 19.23
C ILE A 10 4.02 -1.63 18.01
N ARG A 11 5.16 -0.94 18.18
CA ARG A 11 6.08 -0.64 17.06
C ARG A 11 6.58 -1.90 16.36
N ARG A 12 6.96 -2.93 17.10
CA ARG A 12 7.34 -4.23 16.52
C ARG A 12 6.17 -4.90 15.83
N GLY A 13 4.98 -4.85 16.42
CA GLY A 13 3.74 -5.37 15.82
C GLY A 13 3.40 -4.68 14.50
N MET A 14 3.55 -3.35 14.41
CA MET A 14 3.33 -2.60 13.17
C MET A 14 4.28 -3.06 12.05
N LEU A 15 5.57 -3.26 12.36
CA LEU A 15 6.53 -3.77 11.38
C LEU A 15 6.21 -5.22 10.97
N ALA A 16 5.79 -6.06 11.92
CA ALA A 16 5.38 -7.43 11.60
C ALA A 16 4.16 -7.44 10.67
N VAL A 17 3.11 -6.68 10.99
CA VAL A 17 1.91 -6.54 10.15
C VAL A 17 2.29 -6.01 8.76
N LEU A 18 3.17 -5.02 8.68
CA LEU A 18 3.66 -4.50 7.39
C LEU A 18 4.34 -5.60 6.56
N VAL A 19 5.25 -6.37 7.15
CA VAL A 19 6.00 -7.43 6.44
C VAL A 19 5.06 -8.55 6.00
N PHE A 20 4.23 -9.09 6.91
CA PHE A 20 3.27 -10.13 6.56
C PHE A 20 2.28 -9.66 5.50
N GLY A 21 1.80 -8.43 5.61
CA GLY A 21 0.93 -7.80 4.62
C GLY A 21 1.60 -7.67 3.26
N CYS A 22 2.86 -7.19 3.20
CA CYS A 22 3.62 -7.08 1.95
C CYS A 22 3.86 -8.46 1.31
N VAL A 23 4.19 -9.49 2.09
CA VAL A 23 4.36 -10.86 1.59
C VAL A 23 3.05 -11.40 1.01
N GLY A 24 1.93 -11.20 1.72
CA GLY A 24 0.60 -11.58 1.24
C GLY A 24 0.23 -10.88 -0.07
N LEU A 25 0.39 -9.55 -0.11
CA LEU A 25 0.06 -8.76 -1.30
C LEU A 25 0.96 -9.12 -2.50
N ILE A 26 2.26 -9.34 -2.29
CA ILE A 26 3.15 -9.86 -3.35
C ILE A 26 2.64 -11.22 -3.85
N GLY A 27 2.27 -12.12 -2.94
CA GLY A 27 1.72 -13.43 -3.29
C GLY A 27 0.47 -13.32 -4.16
N GLU A 28 -0.49 -12.48 -3.77
CA GLU A 28 -1.70 -12.23 -4.54
C GLU A 28 -1.39 -11.65 -5.93
N LEU A 29 -0.54 -10.64 -6.02
CA LEU A 29 -0.18 -10.01 -7.30
C LEU A 29 0.54 -10.98 -8.24
N VAL A 30 1.40 -11.85 -7.71
CA VAL A 30 2.08 -12.88 -8.50
C VAL A 30 1.07 -13.92 -8.99
N LEU A 31 0.13 -14.36 -8.16
CA LEU A 31 -0.92 -15.31 -8.54
C LEU A 31 -1.89 -14.75 -9.58
N LEU A 32 -2.09 -13.43 -9.57
CA LEU A 32 -2.93 -12.71 -10.54
C LEU A 32 -2.16 -12.26 -11.79
N GLU A 33 -0.88 -12.63 -11.92
CA GLU A 33 -0.02 -12.20 -13.03
C GLU A 33 0.06 -10.67 -13.23
N HIS A 34 -0.09 -9.91 -12.14
CA HIS A 34 -0.09 -8.44 -12.14
C HIS A 34 1.34 -7.87 -12.22
N TYR A 35 2.05 -8.28 -13.26
CA TYR A 35 3.43 -7.88 -13.57
C TYR A 35 3.73 -7.97 -15.07
N SER A 36 2.70 -8.08 -15.91
CA SER A 36 2.85 -8.16 -17.37
C SER A 36 3.31 -6.83 -17.97
N GLU A 37 2.96 -5.72 -17.34
CA GLU A 37 3.32 -4.37 -17.78
C GLU A 37 4.20 -3.63 -16.76
N LEU A 38 5.05 -2.72 -17.26
CA LEU A 38 5.93 -1.92 -16.39
C LEU A 38 5.16 -1.07 -15.37
N THR A 39 3.95 -0.64 -15.73
CA THR A 39 3.06 0.14 -14.86
C THR A 39 2.49 -0.68 -13.70
N GLN A 40 2.53 -2.02 -13.76
CA GLN A 40 2.06 -2.94 -12.72
C GLN A 40 3.17 -3.34 -11.73
N LEU A 41 4.42 -2.99 -12.01
CA LEU A 41 5.56 -3.29 -11.13
C LEU A 41 5.63 -2.49 -9.81
N PRO A 42 5.16 -1.23 -9.71
CA PRO A 42 5.33 -0.44 -8.48
C PRO A 42 4.83 -1.13 -7.19
N PRO A 43 3.65 -1.79 -7.16
CA PRO A 43 3.22 -2.57 -6.01
C PRO A 43 4.23 -3.62 -5.54
N LEU A 44 4.77 -4.44 -6.46
CA LEU A 44 5.75 -5.49 -6.15
C LEU A 44 7.06 -4.89 -5.63
N VAL A 45 7.59 -3.90 -6.35
CA VAL A 45 8.87 -3.26 -6.00
C VAL A 45 8.77 -2.55 -4.66
N LEU A 46 7.71 -1.79 -4.40
CA LEU A 46 7.56 -1.05 -3.16
C LEU A 46 7.32 -1.97 -1.96
N CYS A 47 6.56 -3.07 -2.12
CA CYS A 47 6.41 -4.08 -1.07
C CYS A 47 7.76 -4.75 -0.75
N ALA A 48 8.55 -5.11 -1.77
CA ALA A 48 9.88 -5.67 -1.58
C ALA A 48 10.82 -4.68 -0.87
N LEU A 49 10.83 -3.42 -1.29
CA LEU A 49 11.61 -2.36 -0.65
C LEU A 49 11.18 -2.11 0.79
N ALA A 50 9.89 -2.19 1.10
CA ALA A 50 9.39 -2.08 2.46
C ALA A 50 9.93 -3.22 3.33
N ILE A 51 9.86 -4.46 2.86
CA ILE A 51 10.42 -5.62 3.56
C ILE A 51 11.92 -5.44 3.81
N VAL A 52 12.69 -5.05 2.78
CA VAL A 52 14.13 -4.80 2.91
C VAL A 52 14.41 -3.68 3.91
N ALA A 53 13.67 -2.58 3.88
CA ALA A 53 13.83 -1.48 4.82
C ALA A 53 13.52 -1.90 6.28
N VAL A 54 12.51 -2.75 6.49
CA VAL A 54 12.19 -3.32 7.80
C VAL A 54 13.32 -4.23 8.30
N VAL A 55 13.80 -5.14 7.46
CA VAL A 55 14.91 -6.06 7.82
C VAL A 55 16.18 -5.27 8.13
N ALA A 56 16.53 -4.29 7.30
CA ALA A 56 17.66 -3.41 7.55
C ALA A 56 17.51 -2.64 8.87
N HIS A 57 16.29 -2.19 9.20
CA HIS A 57 16.02 -1.53 10.47
C HIS A 57 16.17 -2.47 11.67
N TRP A 58 15.75 -3.74 11.57
CA TRP A 58 15.93 -4.72 12.64
C TRP A 58 17.40 -5.05 12.91
N ILE A 59 18.23 -5.11 11.87
CA ILE A 59 19.66 -5.46 12.00
C ILE A 59 20.49 -4.26 12.48
N GLY A 60 20.34 -3.12 11.80
CA GLY A 60 21.23 -1.96 12.01
C GLY A 60 20.65 -0.88 12.92
N GLY A 61 19.33 -0.79 13.03
CA GLY A 61 18.65 0.32 13.70
C GLY A 61 19.01 1.70 13.12
N GLY A 62 18.58 2.75 13.82
CA GLY A 62 19.06 4.12 13.58
C GLY A 62 18.25 4.96 12.59
N ALA A 63 18.69 6.22 12.43
CA ALA A 63 17.96 7.26 11.72
C ALA A 63 17.78 6.94 10.22
N LYS A 64 18.82 6.42 9.56
CA LYS A 64 18.82 6.18 8.11
C LYS A 64 17.75 5.18 7.69
N THR A 65 17.64 4.07 8.42
CA THR A 65 16.62 3.04 8.15
C THR A 65 15.20 3.54 8.43
N VAL A 66 15.01 4.39 9.44
CA VAL A 66 13.71 5.02 9.70
C VAL A 66 13.35 6.00 8.58
N ARG A 67 14.31 6.77 8.06
CA ARG A 67 14.08 7.63 6.88
C ARG A 67 13.75 6.81 5.64
N ALA A 68 14.42 5.68 5.43
CA ALA A 68 14.08 4.77 4.34
C ALA A 68 12.63 4.28 4.43
N LEU A 69 12.18 3.86 5.63
CA LEU A 69 10.78 3.49 5.87
C LEU A 69 9.80 4.64 5.60
N GLN A 70 10.17 5.88 5.94
CA GLN A 70 9.33 7.05 5.61
C GLN A 70 9.22 7.28 4.10
N VAL A 71 10.34 7.21 3.38
CA VAL A 71 10.36 7.39 1.92
C VAL A 71 9.55 6.30 1.24
N VAL A 72 9.80 5.03 1.57
CA VAL A 72 9.04 3.90 1.01
C VAL A 72 7.56 4.02 1.37
N GLY A 73 7.23 4.35 2.63
CA GLY A 73 5.85 4.52 3.05
C GLY A 73 5.12 5.63 2.29
N LEU A 74 5.78 6.77 2.06
CA LEU A 74 5.22 7.84 1.23
C LEU A 74 5.00 7.39 -0.21
N LEU A 75 5.99 6.71 -0.80
CA LEU A 75 5.86 6.17 -2.16
C LEU A 75 4.73 5.15 -2.28
N MET A 76 4.52 4.29 -1.28
CA MET A 76 3.39 3.35 -1.24
C MET A 76 2.04 4.07 -1.19
N VAL A 77 1.91 5.16 -0.42
CA VAL A 77 0.69 5.98 -0.40
C VAL A 77 0.43 6.62 -1.76
N LEU A 78 1.46 7.20 -2.38
CA LEU A 78 1.32 7.85 -3.69
C LEU A 78 0.98 6.83 -4.79
N ALA A 79 1.70 5.71 -4.83
CA ALA A 79 1.45 4.64 -5.80
C ALA A 79 0.08 3.98 -5.59
N GLY A 80 -0.32 3.74 -4.34
CA GLY A 80 -1.65 3.21 -4.03
C GLY A 80 -2.76 4.19 -4.43
N GLY A 81 -2.59 5.49 -4.18
CA GLY A 81 -3.55 6.50 -4.64
C GLY A 81 -3.69 6.54 -6.16
N MET A 82 -2.57 6.45 -6.88
CA MET A 82 -2.54 6.36 -8.33
C MET A 82 -3.18 5.06 -8.85
N GLY A 83 -2.94 3.93 -8.18
CA GLY A 83 -3.56 2.65 -8.53
C GLY A 83 -5.08 2.65 -8.32
N VAL A 84 -5.60 3.28 -7.26
CA VAL A 84 -7.05 3.46 -7.07
C VAL A 84 -7.65 4.26 -8.23
N PHE A 85 -6.95 5.31 -8.69
CA PHE A 85 -7.40 6.11 -9.83
C PHE A 85 -7.44 5.27 -11.12
N PHE A 86 -6.33 4.62 -11.50
CA PHE A 86 -6.27 3.84 -12.74
C PHE A 86 -7.25 2.66 -12.76
N HIS A 87 -7.37 1.92 -11.65
CA HIS A 87 -8.35 0.81 -11.57
C HIS A 87 -9.79 1.34 -11.62
N GLY A 88 -10.06 2.51 -11.04
CA GLY A 88 -11.37 3.15 -11.12
C GLY A 88 -11.71 3.63 -12.53
N GLU A 89 -10.72 4.19 -13.24
CA GLU A 89 -10.83 4.60 -14.64
C GLU A 89 -11.11 3.41 -15.55
N GLU A 90 -10.35 2.32 -15.43
CA GLU A 90 -10.55 1.09 -16.19
C GLU A 90 -11.95 0.49 -15.97
N ASN A 91 -12.41 0.43 -14.70
CA ASN A 91 -13.75 -0.04 -14.40
C ASN A 91 -14.85 0.85 -14.96
N LEU A 92 -14.62 2.17 -15.01
CA LEU A 92 -15.56 3.12 -15.60
C LEU A 92 -15.65 2.92 -17.11
N GLU A 93 -14.51 2.78 -17.79
CA GLU A 93 -14.45 2.53 -19.23
C GLU A 93 -15.13 1.21 -19.60
N HIS A 94 -14.87 0.14 -18.84
CA HIS A 94 -15.56 -1.15 -19.04
C HIS A 94 -17.07 -1.04 -18.84
N ALA A 95 -17.53 -0.39 -17.76
CA ALA A 95 -18.96 -0.21 -17.52
C ALA A 95 -19.64 0.64 -18.60
N GLN A 96 -18.96 1.66 -19.14
CA GLN A 96 -19.47 2.47 -20.24
C GLN A 96 -19.59 1.67 -21.53
N ARG A 97 -18.59 0.85 -21.84
CA ARG A 97 -18.60 -0.03 -23.01
C ARG A 97 -19.72 -1.06 -22.93
N ASP A 98 -19.90 -1.70 -21.77
CA ASP A 98 -20.97 -2.67 -21.57
C ASP A 98 -22.34 -1.99 -21.68
N ALA A 99 -22.51 -0.79 -21.12
CA ALA A 99 -23.75 -0.03 -21.24
C ALA A 99 -24.06 0.33 -22.70
N GLU A 100 -23.05 0.65 -23.52
CA GLU A 100 -23.22 0.87 -24.96
C GLU A 100 -23.62 -0.42 -25.70
N GLU A 101 -22.98 -1.55 -25.39
CA GLU A 101 -23.25 -2.86 -26.01
C GLU A 101 -24.69 -3.33 -25.73
N TYR A 102 -25.17 -3.14 -24.50
CA TYR A 102 -26.50 -3.59 -24.07
C TYR A 102 -27.58 -2.50 -24.12
N ASN A 103 -27.25 -1.29 -24.59
CA ASN A 103 -28.15 -0.13 -24.62
C ASN A 103 -28.75 0.20 -23.23
N GLU A 104 -27.91 0.15 -22.20
CA GLU A 104 -28.25 0.47 -20.82
C GLU A 104 -27.87 1.92 -20.45
N PRO A 105 -28.53 2.55 -19.46
CA PRO A 105 -28.19 3.91 -19.05
C PRO A 105 -26.82 3.98 -18.34
N THR A 106 -25.98 4.96 -18.72
CA THR A 106 -24.70 5.26 -18.03
C THR A 106 -24.89 6.13 -16.78
N SER A 107 -26.02 5.97 -16.08
CA SER A 107 -26.38 6.79 -14.92
C SER A 107 -27.23 6.01 -13.92
N GLY A 108 -27.38 6.55 -12.72
CA GLY A 108 -28.13 5.91 -11.64
C GLY A 108 -27.29 4.89 -10.86
N SER A 109 -27.91 4.31 -9.84
CA SER A 109 -27.20 3.47 -8.86
C SER A 109 -26.71 2.14 -9.45
N ALA A 110 -27.42 1.57 -10.43
CA ALA A 110 -27.03 0.31 -11.07
C ALA A 110 -25.71 0.46 -11.83
N PHE A 111 -25.58 1.52 -12.64
CA PHE A 111 -24.34 1.84 -13.36
C PHE A 111 -23.17 2.08 -12.41
N TRP A 112 -23.34 2.91 -11.38
CA TRP A 112 -22.24 3.14 -10.43
C TRP A 112 -21.88 1.88 -9.63
N MET A 113 -22.84 0.99 -9.40
CA MET A 113 -22.58 -0.30 -8.77
C MET A 113 -21.78 -1.23 -9.68
N SER A 114 -21.98 -1.20 -11.01
CA SER A 114 -21.14 -1.98 -11.94
C SER A 114 -19.71 -1.45 -11.98
N VAL A 115 -19.51 -0.12 -12.00
CA VAL A 115 -18.18 0.50 -11.90
C VAL A 115 -17.45 0.08 -10.61
N ILE A 116 -18.13 0.10 -9.47
CA ILE A 116 -17.53 -0.30 -8.18
C ILE A 116 -17.16 -1.79 -8.15
N LYS A 117 -17.97 -2.63 -8.81
CA LYS A 117 -17.78 -4.09 -8.87
C LYS A 117 -16.90 -4.56 -10.02
N GLY A 118 -16.41 -3.65 -10.85
CA GLY A 118 -15.64 -3.98 -12.05
C GLY A 118 -14.40 -4.82 -11.73
N ASP A 119 -13.87 -5.44 -12.78
CA ASP A 119 -12.85 -6.47 -12.69
C ASP A 119 -11.45 -5.95 -12.31
N ALA A 120 -11.23 -4.64 -12.31
CA ALA A 120 -10.01 -4.01 -11.80
C ALA A 120 -10.17 -3.65 -10.30
N PRO A 121 -9.76 -4.53 -9.36
CA PRO A 121 -10.04 -4.33 -7.94
C PRO A 121 -9.20 -3.20 -7.35
N THR A 122 -9.84 -2.26 -6.64
CA THR A 122 -9.14 -1.17 -5.92
C THR A 122 -8.60 -1.60 -4.55
N LEU A 123 -8.80 -2.86 -4.15
CA LEU A 123 -8.40 -3.37 -2.83
C LEU A 123 -6.87 -3.44 -2.67
N ALA A 124 -6.15 -3.97 -3.66
CA ALA A 124 -4.68 -4.01 -3.66
C ALA A 124 -4.06 -2.60 -3.53
N PRO A 125 -4.44 -1.60 -4.36
CA PRO A 125 -3.92 -0.25 -4.19
C PRO A 125 -4.37 0.42 -2.87
N GLY A 126 -5.58 0.13 -2.38
CA GLY A 126 -6.01 0.54 -1.04
C GLY A 126 -5.14 -0.04 0.09
N THR A 127 -4.77 -1.31 -0.01
CA THR A 127 -3.86 -1.99 0.91
C THR A 127 -2.46 -1.36 0.89
N MET A 128 -1.95 -0.95 -0.29
CA MET A 128 -0.70 -0.21 -0.37
C MET A 128 -0.74 1.11 0.41
N ILE A 129 -1.85 1.85 0.33
CA ILE A 129 -2.02 3.08 1.13
C ILE A 129 -1.96 2.74 2.62
N GLN A 130 -2.66 1.70 3.07
CA GLN A 130 -2.66 1.28 4.47
C GLN A 130 -1.24 0.90 4.95
N PHE A 131 -0.49 0.13 4.15
CA PHE A 131 0.88 -0.25 4.46
C PHE A 131 1.82 0.95 4.52
N GLY A 132 1.69 1.89 3.57
CA GLY A 132 2.47 3.12 3.58
C GLY A 132 2.19 3.98 4.82
N LEU A 133 0.92 4.13 5.20
CA LEU A 133 0.53 4.82 6.43
C LEU A 133 1.04 4.10 7.68
N LEU A 134 1.02 2.77 7.71
CA LEU A 134 1.55 1.98 8.83
C LEU A 134 3.07 2.22 9.01
N ALA A 135 3.83 2.27 7.93
CA ALA A 135 5.26 2.62 7.96
C ALA A 135 5.50 4.05 8.44
N LEU A 136 4.69 5.02 8.00
CA LEU A 136 4.77 6.41 8.43
C LEU A 136 4.41 6.59 9.91
N LEU A 137 3.38 5.89 10.40
CA LEU A 137 3.00 5.87 11.80
C LEU A 137 4.09 5.25 12.67
N TYR A 138 4.73 4.17 12.21
CA TYR A 138 5.89 3.58 12.90
C TYR A 138 7.02 4.61 13.07
N ALA A 139 7.31 5.35 12.00
CA ALA A 139 8.36 6.37 11.98
C ALA A 139 7.99 7.67 12.70
N TYR A 140 6.72 7.86 13.07
CA TYR A 140 6.24 9.08 13.70
C TYR A 140 6.89 9.30 15.08
N ARG A 141 7.58 10.44 15.21
CA ARG A 141 8.38 10.81 16.40
C ARG A 141 9.30 9.68 16.89
N HIS A 142 9.86 8.91 15.95
CA HIS A 142 10.71 7.78 16.29
C HIS A 142 11.97 8.23 17.07
N PRO A 143 12.34 7.58 18.20
CA PRO A 143 13.47 8.00 19.03
C PRO A 143 14.80 8.12 18.25
N ALA A 144 15.00 7.25 17.25
CA ALA A 144 16.19 7.28 16.41
C ALA A 144 16.34 8.54 15.54
N LEU A 145 15.31 9.40 15.45
CA LEU A 145 15.36 10.66 14.71
C LEU A 145 15.61 11.88 15.62
N LYS A 146 15.68 11.71 16.94
CA LYS A 146 16.05 12.81 17.84
C LYS A 146 17.52 13.16 17.62
N ARG A 147 17.84 14.45 17.46
CA ARG A 147 19.22 14.93 17.52
C ARG A 147 19.74 14.76 18.95
N PRO A 148 21.04 14.47 19.16
CA PRO A 148 21.66 14.68 20.45
C PRO A 148 21.44 16.15 20.85
N GLU A 149 21.06 16.41 22.10
CA GLU A 149 21.05 17.79 22.60
C GLU A 149 22.50 18.30 22.58
N GLU A 150 22.73 19.43 21.91
CA GLU A 150 24.03 20.13 21.82
C GLU A 150 24.39 20.81 23.13
#